data_AF-A0A3D2WAW5-F1
#
_entry.id   AF-A0A3D2WAW5-F1
#
_cell.length_a   1.000
_cell.length_b   1.000
_cell.length_c   1.000
_cell.angle_alpha   90.00
_cell.angle_beta   90.00
_cell.angle_gamma   90.00
#
_symmetry.space_group_name_H-M   'P 1'
#
loop_
_entity.id
_entity.type
_entity.pdbx_description
1 polymer ?
#
loop_
_entity_poly.entity_id
_entity_poly.type
_entity_poly.pdbx_seq_one_letter_code
_entity_poly.pdbx_strand_id
1 'polypeptide(L)'
;MFGEKLTMGEASIVALFSITVVFLVLLLISYMIQLIAAIINKVQKPKETPAPKSAPVEKSAPAAPAKEEKADDSHLVAVITAAVAACLGKEPGSFVVKSITPLNTESDWSRLSRTSALH
;
A
#
# COMPACT_ATOMS: atom_id res chain seq x y z
N MET A 1 -51.17 0.20 3.64
CA MET A 1 -50.72 -0.95 4.47
C MET A 1 -50.16 -2.04 3.55
N PHE A 2 -49.04 -1.77 2.87
CA PHE A 2 -48.39 -2.73 1.95
C PHE A 2 -46.91 -2.88 2.32
N GLY A 3 -46.64 -3.11 3.60
CA GLY A 3 -45.36 -3.61 4.11
C GLY A 3 -45.37 -5.14 4.17
N GLU A 4 -46.01 -5.75 3.18
CA GLU A 4 -46.33 -7.16 3.15
C GLU A 4 -45.06 -7.94 2.76
N LYS A 5 -44.28 -8.32 3.77
CA LYS A 5 -43.60 -9.62 3.94
C LYS A 5 -42.74 -10.19 2.80
N LEU A 6 -42.46 -9.46 1.73
CA LEU A 6 -41.53 -9.88 0.68
C LEU A 6 -40.07 -9.73 1.09
N THR A 7 -39.74 -8.91 2.10
CA THR A 7 -38.38 -8.36 2.17
C THR A 7 -37.48 -8.82 3.31
N MET A 8 -37.92 -9.66 4.27
CA MET A 8 -37.03 -10.11 5.35
C MET A 8 -36.24 -11.36 4.96
N GLY A 9 -36.92 -12.36 4.37
CA GLY A 9 -36.28 -13.58 3.87
C GLY A 9 -35.36 -13.30 2.67
N GLU A 10 -35.83 -12.52 1.70
CA GLU A 10 -35.03 -12.18 0.51
C GLU A 10 -33.85 -11.27 0.84
N ALA A 11 -34.01 -10.27 1.71
CA ALA A 11 -32.88 -9.44 2.16
C ALA A 11 -31.85 -10.27 2.93
N SER A 12 -32.30 -11.23 3.75
CA SER A 12 -31.39 -12.11 4.47
C SER A 12 -30.60 -13.03 3.53
N ILE A 13 -31.21 -13.51 2.44
CA ILE A 13 -30.52 -14.32 1.42
C ILE A 13 -29.43 -13.51 0.71
N VAL A 14 -29.72 -12.27 0.34
CA VAL A 14 -28.75 -11.41 -0.36
C VAL A 14 -27.59 -11.02 0.56
N ALA A 15 -27.89 -10.72 1.83
CA ALA A 15 -26.87 -10.47 2.84
C ALA A 15 -25.96 -11.69 3.04
N LEU A 16 -26.54 -12.89 3.22
CA LEU A 16 -25.77 -14.14 3.38
C LEU A 16 -24.91 -14.46 2.15
N PHE A 17 -25.45 -14.19 0.96
CA PHE A 17 -24.74 -14.40 -0.29
C PHE A 17 -23.52 -13.48 -0.40
N SER A 18 -23.68 -12.20 -0.06
CA SER A 18 -22.58 -11.23 -0.08
C SER A 18 -21.47 -11.55 0.94
N ILE A 19 -21.82 -11.91 2.18
CA ILE A 19 -20.81 -12.28 3.19
C ILE A 19 -20.10 -13.58 2.79
N THR A 20 -20.82 -14.52 2.20
CA THR A 20 -20.25 -15.79 1.73
C THR A 20 -19.30 -15.55 0.54
N VAL A 21 -19.69 -14.73 -0.43
CA VAL A 21 -18.83 -14.46 -1.59
C VAL A 21 -17.55 -13.72 -1.18
N VAL A 22 -17.66 -12.75 -0.27
CA VAL A 22 -16.50 -12.04 0.29
C VAL A 22 -15.60 -13.02 1.05
N PHE A 23 -16.18 -13.91 1.86
CA PHE A 23 -15.43 -14.95 2.56
C PHE A 23 -14.67 -15.88 1.59
N LEU A 24 -15.30 -16.31 0.48
CA LEU A 24 -14.65 -17.09 -0.56
C LEU A 24 -13.49 -16.33 -1.23
N VAL A 25 -13.68 -15.04 -1.53
CA VAL A 25 -12.63 -14.21 -2.14
C VAL A 25 -11.42 -14.08 -1.22
N LEU A 26 -11.64 -13.81 0.08
CA LEU A 26 -10.55 -13.76 1.05
C LEU A 26 -9.84 -15.11 1.19
N LEU A 27 -10.59 -16.22 1.22
CA LEU A 27 -10.03 -17.57 1.25
C LEU A 27 -9.17 -17.85 0.01
N LEU A 28 -9.64 -17.47 -1.18
CA LEU A 28 -8.92 -17.65 -2.44
C LEU A 28 -7.60 -16.87 -2.46
N ILE A 29 -7.63 -15.60 -2.04
CA ILE A 29 -6.43 -14.75 -1.97
C ILE A 29 -5.44 -15.31 -0.93
N SER A 30 -5.92 -15.70 0.25
CA SER A 30 -5.09 -16.32 1.29
C SER A 30 -4.44 -17.62 0.80
N TYR A 31 -5.21 -18.46 0.12
CA TYR A 31 -4.72 -19.71 -0.46
C TYR A 31 -3.68 -19.48 -1.56
N MET A 32 -3.89 -18.49 -2.42
CA MET A 32 -2.92 -18.10 -3.45
C MET A 32 -1.60 -17.63 -2.85
N ILE A 33 -1.64 -16.80 -1.81
CA ILE A 33 -0.42 -16.35 -1.11
C ILE A 33 0.28 -17.55 -0.45
N GLN A 34 -0.45 -18.46 0.18
CA GLN A 34 0.12 -19.68 0.75
C GLN A 34 0.77 -20.58 -0.31
N LEU A 35 0.17 -20.74 -1.49
CA LEU A 35 0.73 -21.55 -2.56
C LEU A 35 2.06 -20.97 -3.04
N ILE A 36 2.11 -19.65 -3.25
CA ILE A 36 3.33 -18.94 -3.63
C ILE A 36 4.38 -19.07 -2.53
N ALA A 37 4.02 -18.83 -1.27
CA ALA A 37 4.91 -18.98 -0.12
C ALA A 37 5.41 -20.42 0.04
N ALA A 38 4.57 -21.43 -0.18
CA ALA A 38 4.95 -22.83 -0.11
C ALA A 38 5.90 -23.24 -1.24
N ILE A 39 5.72 -22.69 -2.45
CA ILE A 39 6.65 -22.90 -3.57
C ILE A 39 8.00 -22.24 -3.27
N ILE A 40 8.01 -20.98 -2.81
CA ILE A 40 9.24 -20.26 -2.44
C ILE A 40 9.98 -20.99 -1.31
N ASN A 41 9.27 -21.41 -0.26
CA ASN A 41 9.85 -22.17 0.85
C ASN A 41 10.33 -23.58 0.44
N LYS A 42 9.74 -24.19 -0.60
CA LYS A 42 10.23 -25.46 -1.16
C LYS A 42 11.47 -25.27 -2.02
N VAL A 43 11.63 -24.12 -2.67
CA VAL A 43 12.81 -23.78 -3.49
C VAL A 43 13.99 -23.29 -2.62
N GLN A 44 13.72 -22.70 -1.44
CA GLN A 44 14.74 -22.18 -0.51
C GLN A 44 15.15 -23.15 0.62
N LYS A 45 15.07 -24.47 0.45
CA LYS A 45 15.80 -25.38 1.35
C LYS A 45 17.21 -25.56 0.78
N PRO A 46 18.24 -24.99 1.44
CA PRO A 46 18.70 -25.59 2.69
C PRO A 46 19.04 -24.57 3.80
N LYS A 47 18.40 -24.70 4.96
CA LYS A 47 18.98 -25.22 6.22
C LYS A 47 18.05 -24.85 7.38
N GLU A 48 17.73 -25.85 8.19
CA GLU A 48 17.05 -25.73 9.48
C GLU A 48 17.65 -24.63 10.36
N THR A 49 16.86 -24.02 11.25
CA THR A 49 16.89 -24.43 12.67
C THR A 49 15.80 -23.71 13.48
N PRO A 50 15.19 -24.39 14.46
CA PRO A 50 14.06 -23.91 15.25
C PRO A 50 14.52 -22.86 16.27
N ALA A 51 13.57 -22.08 16.77
CA ALA A 51 13.79 -21.20 17.92
C ALA A 51 14.39 -21.96 19.12
N PRO A 52 15.41 -21.40 19.78
CA PRO A 52 15.26 -21.14 21.22
C PRO A 52 15.84 -19.80 21.68
N LYS A 53 15.05 -19.12 22.51
CA LYS A 53 15.41 -18.59 23.85
C LYS A 53 16.57 -17.57 23.98
N SER A 54 16.16 -16.36 24.37
CA SER A 54 16.77 -15.55 25.45
C SER A 54 18.14 -14.88 25.25
N ALA A 55 18.07 -13.59 24.90
CA ALA A 55 18.65 -12.46 25.66
C ALA A 55 20.21 -12.27 25.65
N PRO A 56 20.72 -11.08 26.04
CA PRO A 56 21.51 -10.20 25.16
C PRO A 56 22.95 -9.97 25.64
N VAL A 57 23.89 -9.63 24.75
CA VAL A 57 25.13 -8.83 24.98
C VAL A 57 25.90 -8.75 23.64
N GLU A 58 26.09 -7.60 23.01
CA GLU A 58 27.00 -6.47 23.28
C GLU A 58 28.34 -6.56 22.49
N LYS A 59 28.70 -5.40 21.88
CA LYS A 59 30.01 -4.96 21.37
C LYS A 59 30.55 -5.54 20.04
N SER A 60 30.62 -4.69 19.01
CA SER A 60 31.79 -3.83 18.75
C SER A 60 31.58 -2.99 17.47
N ALA A 61 32.08 -1.76 17.49
CA ALA A 61 31.91 -0.64 16.55
C ALA A 61 32.86 -0.72 15.31
N PRO A 62 33.16 0.34 14.52
CA PRO A 62 32.45 1.60 14.17
C PRO A 62 32.36 1.92 12.64
N ALA A 63 31.48 2.87 12.31
CA ALA A 63 31.52 3.84 11.19
C ALA A 63 31.46 3.36 9.73
N ALA A 64 30.26 3.49 9.13
CA ALA A 64 30.10 3.86 7.72
C ALA A 64 29.20 5.10 7.68
N PRO A 65 29.55 6.14 6.89
CA PRO A 65 28.84 7.41 6.89
C PRO A 65 27.37 7.18 6.56
N ALA A 66 26.52 7.76 7.40
CA ALA A 66 25.08 7.83 7.21
C ALA A 66 24.80 8.26 5.77
N LYS A 67 24.34 7.31 4.96
CA LYS A 67 23.66 7.62 3.72
C LYS A 67 22.31 8.17 4.15
N GLU A 68 22.32 9.48 4.27
CA GLU A 68 21.17 10.32 4.54
C GLU A 68 19.99 9.87 3.66
N GLU A 69 18.83 9.89 4.29
CA GLU A 69 17.53 9.35 3.96
C GLU A 69 16.96 9.83 2.60
N LYS A 70 17.63 9.55 1.48
CA LYS A 70 17.13 9.86 0.13
C LYS A 70 16.11 8.83 -0.38
N ALA A 71 15.71 7.88 0.47
CA ALA A 71 14.78 6.84 0.08
C ALA A 71 13.35 7.40 -0.08
N ASP A 72 12.93 8.33 0.78
CA ASP A 72 11.55 8.83 0.79
C ASP A 72 11.23 9.73 -0.42
N ASP A 73 12.19 10.50 -0.91
CA ASP A 73 11.97 11.36 -2.09
C ASP A 73 11.97 10.59 -3.41
N SER A 74 12.50 9.36 -3.45
CA SER A 74 12.59 8.57 -4.68
C SER A 74 11.21 8.18 -5.23
N HIS A 75 10.31 7.77 -4.34
CA HIS A 75 8.94 7.45 -4.70
C HIS A 75 8.16 8.69 -5.15
N LEU A 76 8.33 9.82 -4.45
CA LEU A 76 7.71 11.11 -4.82
C LEU A 76 8.16 11.57 -6.21
N VAL A 77 9.46 11.51 -6.50
CA VAL A 77 10.01 11.86 -7.82
C VAL A 77 9.44 10.95 -8.91
N ALA A 78 9.31 9.65 -8.66
CA ALA A 78 8.77 8.70 -9.64
C ALA A 78 7.30 9.02 -10.00
N VAL A 79 6.45 9.27 -9.00
CA VAL A 79 5.02 9.61 -9.22
C VAL A 79 4.88 10.94 -9.97
N ILE A 80 5.63 11.97 -9.58
CA ILE A 80 5.60 13.29 -10.23
C ILE A 80 6.11 13.18 -11.68
N THR A 81 7.21 12.45 -11.90
CA THR A 81 7.77 12.25 -13.25
C THR A 81 6.81 11.47 -14.14
N ALA A 82 6.16 10.43 -13.61
CA ALA A 82 5.13 9.69 -14.33
C ALA A 82 3.90 10.55 -14.67
N ALA A 83 3.44 11.39 -13.73
CA ALA A 83 2.32 12.30 -13.97
C ALA A 83 2.64 13.35 -15.05
N VAL A 84 3.84 13.95 -15.01
CA VAL A 84 4.31 14.91 -16.02
C VAL A 84 4.50 14.22 -17.38
N ALA A 85 5.10 13.02 -17.41
CA ALA A 85 5.23 12.22 -18.61
C ALA A 85 3.87 11.92 -19.26
N ALA A 86 2.86 11.56 -18.46
CA ALA A 86 1.49 11.34 -18.92
C ALA A 86 0.82 12.63 -19.43
N CYS A 87 0.95 13.75 -18.72
CA CYS A 87 0.39 15.04 -19.13
C CYS A 87 1.01 15.58 -20.43
N LEU A 88 2.31 15.37 -20.64
CA LEU A 88 3.03 15.87 -21.82
C LEU A 88 3.14 14.83 -22.95
N GLY A 89 2.67 13.60 -22.75
CA GLY A 89 2.81 12.50 -23.70
C GLY A 89 4.28 12.16 -24.03
N LYS A 90 5.20 12.45 -23.11
CA LYS A 90 6.65 12.31 -23.27
C LYS A 90 7.17 11.11 -22.48
N GLU A 91 8.20 10.45 -23.00
CA GLU A 91 8.77 9.26 -22.35
C GLU A 91 9.33 9.58 -20.95
N PRO A 92 9.14 8.65 -19.99
CA PRO A 92 9.58 8.77 -18.60
C PRO A 92 11.11 8.66 -18.54
N GLY A 93 11.78 9.82 -18.52
CA GLY A 93 13.25 9.92 -18.59
C GLY A 93 13.73 11.20 -19.29
N SER A 94 12.84 11.89 -20.00
CA SER A 94 13.14 13.19 -20.61
C SER A 94 13.16 14.36 -19.62
N PHE A 95 12.75 14.13 -18.37
CA PHE A 95 12.67 15.15 -17.33
C PHE A 95 13.36 14.65 -16.05
N VAL A 96 14.14 15.53 -15.41
CA VAL A 96 14.84 15.26 -14.15
C VAL A 96 14.42 16.30 -13.12
N VAL A 97 14.03 15.84 -11.93
CA VAL A 97 13.67 16.72 -10.81
C VAL A 97 14.96 17.23 -10.15
N LYS A 98 15.21 18.54 -10.24
CA LYS A 98 16.45 19.17 -9.76
C LYS A 98 16.41 19.50 -8.26
N SER A 99 15.25 19.82 -7.72
CA SER A 99 15.04 20.09 -6.30
C SER A 99 13.56 19.97 -5.95
N ILE A 100 13.29 19.49 -4.73
CA ILE A 100 11.98 19.52 -4.10
C ILE A 100 12.16 20.39 -2.85
N THR A 101 11.48 21.54 -2.81
CA THR A 101 11.48 22.42 -1.63
C THR A 101 10.06 22.47 -1.10
N PRO A 102 9.78 21.96 0.12
CA PRO A 102 8.49 22.13 0.74
C PRO A 102 8.29 23.59 1.09
N LEU A 103 7.16 24.16 0.68
CA LEU A 103 6.79 25.51 1.06
C LEU A 103 6.10 25.44 2.43
N ASN A 104 6.55 26.24 3.40
CA ASN A 104 5.90 26.37 4.72
C ASN A 104 4.62 27.25 4.66
N THR A 105 4.12 27.52 3.46
CA THR A 105 2.92 28.30 3.22
C THR A 105 1.76 27.35 2.90
N GLU A 106 0.54 27.70 3.31
CA GLU A 106 -0.63 26.91 2.92
C GLU A 106 -0.69 26.81 1.40
N SER A 107 -0.88 25.58 0.87
CA SER A 107 -0.94 25.37 -0.56
C SER A 107 -2.19 26.02 -1.14
N ASP A 108 -2.12 26.55 -2.36
CA ASP A 108 -3.32 27.12 -3.00
C ASP A 108 -4.45 26.10 -3.14
N TRP A 109 -4.12 24.82 -3.21
CA TRP A 109 -5.07 23.70 -3.13
C TRP A 109 -5.81 23.61 -1.79
N SER A 110 -5.13 23.86 -0.64
CA SER A 110 -5.80 23.88 0.67
C SER A 110 -6.62 25.15 0.89
N ARG A 111 -6.29 26.24 0.18
CA ARG A 111 -7.09 27.48 0.19
C ARG A 111 -8.35 27.32 -0.65
N LEU A 112 -8.22 26.74 -1.84
CA LEU A 112 -9.34 26.51 -2.76
C LEU A 112 -10.39 25.55 -2.16
N SER A 113 -9.96 24.46 -1.51
CA SER A 113 -10.90 23.52 -0.87
C SER A 113 -11.77 24.18 0.20
N ARG A 114 -11.20 25.09 1.00
CA ARG A 114 -11.95 25.86 2.01
C ARG A 114 -12.94 26.82 1.37
N THR A 115 -12.57 27.48 0.28
CA THR A 115 -13.46 28.41 -0.42
C THR A 115 -14.58 27.70 -1.19
N SER A 116 -14.34 26.48 -1.70
CA SER A 116 -15.35 25.68 -2.38
C SER A 116 -16.36 25.03 -1.42
N ALA A 117 -16.05 24.92 -0.13
CA ALA A 117 -16.96 24.38 0.88
C ALA A 117 -18.00 25.40 1.40
N LEU A 118 -17.87 26.67 1.01
CA LEU A 118 -18.77 27.76 1.40
C LEU A 118 -19.81 28.11 0.32
N HIS A 119 -19.90 27.33 -0.75
CA HIS A 119 -20.83 27.51 -1.85
C HIS A 119 -21.59 26.21 -2.13
#